data_AF-A0A8J6WYJ0-F1
#
_entry.id   AF-A0A8J6WYJ0-F1
#
_cell.length_a   1.000
_cell.length_b   1.000
_cell.length_c   1.000
_cell.angle_alpha   90.00
_cell.angle_beta   90.00
_cell.angle_gamma   90.00
#
_symmetry.space_group_name_H-M   'P 1'
#
loop_
_entity.id
_entity.type
_entity.pdbx_description
1 polymer ?
#
loop_
_entity_poly.entity_id
_entity_poly.type
_entity_poly.pdbx_seq_one_letter_code
_entity_poly.pdbx_strand_id
1 'polypeptide(L)'
;MEQLNGPESKIHATLIEEVELPRQASAPHMSQDRQERWQGFGVFCSTFVTIFLAELGDKTQVTTLLMSAESQSPWMVFAGAGLALITTSLLGVLVGRWLANRLSPKSLETAAGAALLLVSVSLLWDVVHF
;
A
#
# COMPACT_ATOMS: atom_id res chain seq x y z
N MET A 1 20.26 -38.77 68.31
CA MET A 1 20.28 -40.21 68.02
C MET A 1 19.00 -40.50 67.24
N GLU A 2 18.96 -40.79 65.96
CA GLU A 2 19.96 -41.03 64.93
C GLU A 2 19.10 -41.38 63.69
N GLN A 3 19.58 -41.10 62.49
CA GLN A 3 19.05 -41.66 61.23
C GLN A 3 17.78 -41.05 60.62
N LEU A 4 17.88 -39.79 60.18
CA LEU A 4 17.46 -39.43 58.82
C LEU A 4 18.62 -38.75 58.08
N ASN A 5 19.83 -39.30 58.21
CA ASN A 5 21.00 -38.94 57.42
C ASN A 5 21.30 -40.06 56.42
N GLY A 6 20.31 -40.37 55.57
CA GLY A 6 20.50 -41.21 54.41
C GLY A 6 21.25 -40.45 53.30
N PRO A 7 22.05 -41.14 52.45
CA PRO A 7 22.84 -40.53 51.38
C PRO A 7 21.98 -39.71 50.38
N GLU A 8 20.67 -39.97 50.36
CA GLU A 8 19.64 -39.32 49.57
C GLU A 8 19.55 -37.79 49.78
N SER A 9 19.84 -37.29 50.99
CA SER A 9 19.76 -35.84 51.29
C SER A 9 20.82 -35.03 50.56
N LYS A 10 22.01 -35.62 50.35
CA LYS A 10 23.12 -34.94 49.70
C LYS A 10 23.07 -34.99 48.18
N ILE A 11 22.28 -35.89 47.58
CA ILE A 11 22.09 -35.94 46.13
C ILE A 11 21.26 -34.74 45.64
N HIS A 12 20.36 -34.23 46.48
CA HIS A 12 19.54 -33.06 46.14
C HIS A 12 20.28 -31.71 46.26
N ALA A 13 21.38 -31.63 47.00
CA ALA A 13 22.10 -30.37 47.21
C ALA A 13 23.19 -30.08 46.16
N THR A 14 23.64 -31.10 45.40
CA THR A 14 24.69 -30.95 44.38
C THR A 14 24.13 -30.55 43.01
N LEU A 15 22.83 -30.73 42.76
CA LEU A 15 22.18 -30.35 41.48
C LEU A 15 21.75 -28.87 41.44
N ILE A 16 22.25 -28.06 42.37
CA ILE A 16 22.05 -26.60 42.41
C ILE A 16 23.40 -25.87 42.36
N GLU A 17 24.45 -26.51 41.85
CA GLU A 17 25.61 -25.80 41.34
C GLU A 17 25.19 -25.17 40.00
N GLU A 18 24.71 -23.94 40.12
CA GLU A 18 24.78 -22.85 39.14
C GLU A 18 25.33 -23.27 37.76
N VAL A 19 24.46 -23.88 36.94
CA VAL A 19 24.59 -23.73 35.49
C VAL A 19 24.31 -22.26 35.23
N GLU A 20 25.33 -21.42 35.35
CA GLU A 20 25.28 -20.07 34.83
C GLU A 20 25.00 -20.21 33.34
N LEU A 21 23.76 -19.90 32.98
CA LEU A 21 23.26 -19.95 31.63
C LEU A 21 24.28 -19.26 30.73
N PRO A 22 24.70 -19.90 29.62
CA PRO A 22 25.73 -19.33 28.76
C PRO A 22 25.28 -17.92 28.42
N ARG A 23 26.07 -16.94 28.89
CA ARG A 23 25.82 -15.51 28.72
C ARG A 23 25.41 -15.36 27.26
N GLN A 24 24.11 -15.14 27.02
CA GLN A 24 23.58 -15.11 25.66
C GLN A 24 24.44 -14.09 24.94
N ALA A 25 25.29 -14.54 24.02
CA ALA A 25 26.04 -13.63 23.19
C ALA A 25 24.95 -12.86 22.46
N SER A 26 24.72 -11.62 22.91
CA SER A 26 23.67 -10.76 22.43
C SER A 26 23.83 -10.67 20.94
N ALA A 27 23.08 -11.49 20.19
CA ALA A 27 23.01 -11.36 18.76
C ALA A 27 22.68 -9.89 18.51
N PRO A 28 23.38 -9.20 17.61
CA PRO A 28 23.20 -7.78 17.41
C PRO A 28 21.70 -7.54 17.21
N HIS A 29 21.08 -6.87 18.17
CA HIS A 29 19.69 -6.46 18.09
C HIS A 29 19.68 -5.44 16.94
N MET A 30 19.36 -5.89 15.73
CA MET A 30 19.04 -4.97 14.65
C MET A 30 17.85 -4.16 15.16
N SER A 31 18.10 -2.90 15.53
CA SER A 31 17.13 -2.07 16.23
C SER A 31 15.82 -2.03 15.43
N GLN A 32 14.70 -2.24 16.12
CA GLN A 32 13.36 -2.33 15.52
C GLN A 32 13.06 -1.10 14.63
N ASP A 33 13.59 0.06 15.02
CA ASP A 33 13.57 1.33 14.27
C ASP A 33 14.21 1.25 12.88
N ARG A 34 15.18 0.36 12.65
CA ARG A 34 15.72 0.11 11.32
C ARG A 34 14.70 -0.65 10.47
N GLN A 35 14.12 -1.74 10.98
CA GLN A 35 13.16 -2.56 10.23
C GLN A 35 11.90 -1.78 9.80
N GLU A 36 11.30 -0.97 10.67
CA GLU A 36 10.12 -0.16 10.32
C GLU A 36 10.42 0.85 9.20
N ARG A 37 11.61 1.48 9.24
CA ARG A 37 12.01 2.47 8.23
C ARG A 37 12.24 1.84 6.86
N TRP A 38 12.78 0.62 6.80
CA TRP A 38 12.93 -0.13 5.55
C TRP A 38 11.60 -0.69 5.02
N GLN A 39 10.67 -1.06 5.91
CA GLN A 39 9.31 -1.48 5.52
C GLN A 39 8.51 -0.32 4.94
N GLY A 40 8.49 0.85 5.60
CA GLY A 40 7.78 2.02 5.10
C GLY A 40 8.32 2.51 3.76
N PHE A 41 9.64 2.55 3.60
CA PHE A 41 10.26 2.89 2.31
C PHE A 41 9.98 1.84 1.23
N GLY A 42 9.99 0.55 1.58
CA GLY A 42 9.65 -0.54 0.66
C GLY A 42 8.21 -0.45 0.14
N VAL A 43 7.24 -0.19 1.03
CA VAL A 43 5.82 -0.01 0.66
C VAL A 43 5.61 1.27 -0.16
N PHE A 44 6.29 2.36 0.20
CA PHE A 44 6.24 3.59 -0.58
C PHE A 44 6.76 3.36 -2.01
N CYS A 45 7.95 2.76 -2.16
CA CYS A 45 8.54 2.50 -3.47
C CYS A 45 7.69 1.53 -4.29
N SER A 46 7.18 0.44 -3.71
CA SER A 46 6.35 -0.51 -4.46
C SER A 46 5.04 0.12 -4.93
N THR A 47 4.38 0.89 -4.07
CA THR A 47 3.13 1.59 -4.40
C THR A 47 3.39 2.68 -5.44
N PHE A 48 4.44 3.49 -5.26
CA PHE A 48 4.84 4.52 -6.21
C PHE A 48 5.13 3.92 -7.58
N VAL A 49 5.97 2.89 -7.67
CA VAL A 49 6.33 2.25 -8.94
C VAL A 49 5.08 1.64 -9.60
N THR A 50 4.23 0.95 -8.84
CA THR A 50 3.00 0.34 -9.37
C THR A 50 2.06 1.39 -9.96
N ILE A 51 1.78 2.46 -9.22
CA ILE A 51 0.88 3.53 -9.68
C ILE A 51 1.54 4.32 -10.81
N PHE A 52 2.84 4.62 -10.70
CA PHE A 52 3.58 5.34 -11.73
C PHE A 52 3.59 4.59 -13.06
N LEU A 53 3.80 3.27 -13.08
CA LEU A 53 3.70 2.48 -14.31
C LEU A 53 2.27 2.41 -14.84
N ALA A 54 1.26 2.33 -13.96
CA ALA A 54 -0.13 2.33 -14.37
C ALA A 54 -0.57 3.67 -14.99
N GLU A 55 0.00 4.78 -14.51
CA GLU A 55 -0.31 6.15 -14.93
C GLU A 55 0.63 6.68 -16.03
N LEU A 56 1.78 6.05 -16.26
CA LEU A 56 2.77 6.48 -17.24
C LEU A 56 2.18 6.41 -18.65
N GLY A 57 2.06 7.57 -19.30
CA GLY A 57 1.51 7.62 -20.65
C GLY A 57 -0.01 7.50 -20.69
N ASP A 58 -0.71 7.84 -19.61
CA ASP A 58 -2.14 8.06 -19.67
C ASP A 58 -2.48 9.03 -20.82
N LYS A 59 -3.62 8.79 -21.47
CA LYS A 59 -4.08 9.59 -22.61
C LYS A 59 -4.18 11.07 -22.26
N THR A 60 -4.47 11.39 -21.00
CA THR A 60 -4.51 12.77 -20.50
C THR A 60 -3.13 13.43 -20.52
N GLN A 61 -2.06 12.69 -20.21
CA GLN A 61 -0.68 13.20 -20.23
C GLN A 61 -0.23 13.50 -21.66
N VAL A 62 -0.47 12.59 -22.60
CA VAL A 62 -0.14 12.80 -24.02
C VAL A 62 -0.93 13.97 -24.60
N THR A 63 -2.22 14.06 -24.28
CA THR A 63 -3.08 15.16 -24.74
C THR A 63 -2.60 16.50 -24.19
N THR A 64 -2.25 16.57 -22.90
CA THR A 64 -1.73 17.79 -22.26
C THR A 64 -0.37 18.19 -22.84
N LEU A 65 0.51 17.21 -23.10
CA LEU A 65 1.81 17.45 -23.73
C LEU A 65 1.65 18.01 -25.14
N LEU A 66 0.77 17.41 -25.96
CA LEU A 66 0.47 17.88 -27.31
C LEU A 66 -0.12 19.29 -27.32
N MET A 67 -1.10 19.55 -26.44
CA MET A 67 -1.68 20.89 -26.27
C MET A 67 -0.63 21.92 -25.83
N SER A 68 0.30 21.52 -24.95
CA SER A 68 1.39 22.38 -24.50
C SER A 68 2.40 22.65 -25.62
N ALA A 69 2.71 21.65 -26.45
CA ALA A 69 3.62 21.77 -27.59
C ALA A 69 3.07 22.66 -28.72
N GLU A 70 1.77 22.62 -28.98
CA GLU A 70 1.08 23.47 -29.97
C GLU A 70 0.77 24.88 -29.44
N SER A 71 0.75 25.07 -28.12
CA SER A 71 0.41 26.35 -27.50
C SER A 71 1.58 27.33 -27.50
N GLN A 72 1.30 28.57 -27.91
CA GLN A 72 2.22 29.71 -27.76
C GLN A 72 2.48 30.08 -26.28
N SER A 73 1.70 29.52 -25.35
CA SER A 73 1.85 29.75 -23.91
C SER A 73 1.60 28.45 -23.11
N PRO A 74 2.66 27.69 -22.76
CA PRO A 74 2.54 26.43 -22.03
C PRO A 74 1.98 26.61 -20.61
N TRP A 75 2.20 27.78 -20.00
CA TRP A 75 1.65 28.11 -18.68
C TRP A 75 0.12 28.19 -18.67
N MET A 76 -0.50 28.67 -19.76
CA MET A 76 -1.96 28.68 -19.88
C MET A 76 -2.54 27.26 -20.03
N VAL A 77 -1.82 26.36 -20.73
CA VAL A 77 -2.22 24.95 -20.85
C VAL A 77 -2.14 24.26 -19.50
N PHE A 78 -1.08 24.49 -18.73
CA PHE A 78 -0.94 23.97 -17.37
C PHE A 78 -2.09 24.44 -16.47
N ALA A 79 -2.40 25.73 -16.48
CA ALA A 79 -3.51 26.28 -15.69
C ALA A 79 -4.87 25.72 -16.12
N GLY A 80 -5.12 25.62 -17.44
CA GLY A 80 -6.35 25.07 -17.99
C GLY A 80 -6.54 23.58 -17.66
N ALA A 81 -5.51 22.76 -17.86
CA ALA A 81 -5.52 21.34 -17.51
C ALA A 81 -5.70 21.13 -16.01
N GLY A 82 -5.02 21.92 -15.18
CA GLY A 82 -5.18 21.89 -13.72
C GLY A 82 -6.60 22.26 -13.28
N LEU A 83 -7.18 23.32 -13.85
CA LEU A 83 -8.57 23.71 -13.57
C LEU A 83 -9.57 22.65 -14.03
N ALA A 84 -9.35 22.04 -15.20
CA ALA A 84 -10.19 20.95 -15.70
C ALA A 84 -10.14 19.74 -14.76
N LEU A 85 -8.95 19.37 -14.26
CA LEU A 85 -8.78 18.27 -13.31
C LEU A 85 -9.50 18.55 -11.99
N ILE A 86 -9.31 19.74 -11.41
CA ILE A 86 -9.99 20.15 -10.17
C ILE A 86 -11.51 20.13 -10.35
N THR A 87 -12.01 20.70 -11.45
CA THR A 87 -13.44 20.78 -11.75
C THR A 87 -14.04 19.39 -11.92
N THR A 88 -13.40 18.53 -12.71
CA THR A 88 -13.86 17.17 -12.96
C THR A 88 -13.84 16.34 -11.68
N SER A 89 -12.79 16.47 -10.87
CA SER A 89 -12.69 15.79 -9.57
C SER A 89 -13.80 16.26 -8.62
N LEU A 90 -14.06 17.57 -8.55
CA LEU A 90 -15.11 18.13 -7.72
C LEU A 90 -16.51 17.61 -8.13
N LEU A 91 -16.79 17.59 -9.44
CA LEU A 91 -18.04 17.03 -9.96
C LEU A 91 -18.14 15.53 -9.65
N GLY A 92 -17.06 14.77 -9.84
CA GLY A 92 -17.01 13.34 -9.50
C GLY A 92 -17.31 13.09 -8.02
N VAL A 93 -16.72 13.88 -7.11
CA VAL A 93 -16.99 13.77 -5.67
C VAL A 93 -18.44 14.15 -5.35
N LEU A 94 -18.98 15.21 -5.95
CA LEU A 94 -20.35 15.65 -5.69
C LEU A 94 -21.37 14.59 -6.14
N VAL A 95 -21.21 14.05 -7.35
CA VAL A 95 -22.04 12.98 -7.90
C VAL A 95 -21.86 11.69 -7.10
N GLY A 96 -20.62 11.32 -6.77
CA GLY A 96 -20.31 10.14 -5.96
C GLY A 96 -20.94 10.20 -4.58
N ARG A 97 -20.87 11.36 -3.89
CA ARG A 97 -21.55 11.59 -2.60
C ARG A 97 -23.06 11.51 -2.72
N TRP A 98 -23.63 12.12 -3.76
CA TRP A 98 -25.07 12.05 -4.01
C TRP A 98 -25.54 10.60 -4.23
N LEU A 99 -24.78 9.83 -5.00
CA LEU A 99 -25.08 8.43 -5.28
C LEU A 99 -24.92 7.55 -4.04
N ALA A 100 -23.87 7.76 -3.25
CA ALA A 100 -23.61 7.03 -2.00
C ALA A 100 -24.70 7.27 -0.94
N ASN A 101 -25.34 8.45 -0.94
CA ASN A 101 -26.46 8.75 -0.04
C ASN A 101 -27.79 8.10 -0.48
N ARG A 102 -27.93 7.74 -1.77
CA ARG A 102 -29.16 7.17 -2.36
C ARG A 102 -29.14 5.65 -2.46
N LEU A 103 -27.95 5.05 -2.60
CA LEU A 103 -27.78 3.62 -2.84
C LEU A 103 -27.14 2.91 -1.67
N SER A 104 -27.48 1.63 -1.48
CA SER A 104 -26.80 0.79 -0.50
C SER A 104 -25.34 0.52 -0.93
N PRO A 105 -24.38 0.39 0.01
CA PRO A 105 -22.97 0.16 -0.31
C PRO A 105 -22.75 -1.03 -1.25
N LYS A 106 -23.50 -2.12 -1.06
CA LYS A 106 -23.44 -3.32 -1.92
C LYS A 106 -23.82 -3.04 -3.37
N SER A 107 -24.82 -2.19 -3.59
CA SER A 107 -25.25 -1.81 -4.94
C SER A 107 -24.19 -0.96 -5.63
N LEU A 108 -23.53 -0.07 -4.88
CA LEU A 108 -22.47 0.80 -5.40
C LEU A 108 -21.22 0.00 -5.79
N GLU A 109 -20.83 -0.97 -4.96
CA GLU A 109 -19.70 -1.88 -5.25
C GLU A 109 -19.98 -2.74 -6.49
N THR A 110 -21.18 -3.33 -6.56
CA THR A 110 -21.58 -4.15 -7.72
C THR A 110 -21.65 -3.30 -8.99
N ALA A 111 -22.18 -2.09 -8.91
CA ALA A 111 -22.26 -1.17 -10.05
C ALA A 111 -20.87 -0.72 -10.53
N ALA A 112 -19.95 -0.42 -9.61
CA ALA A 112 -18.58 -0.06 -9.95
C ALA A 112 -17.84 -1.21 -10.65
N GLY A 113 -17.95 -2.43 -10.11
CA GLY A 113 -17.38 -3.62 -10.75
C GLY A 113 -17.98 -3.92 -12.12
N ALA A 114 -19.30 -3.81 -12.26
CA ALA A 114 -19.98 -3.99 -13.54
C ALA A 114 -19.57 -2.92 -14.56
N ALA A 115 -19.46 -1.65 -14.15
CA ALA A 115 -19.00 -0.56 -15.01
C ALA A 115 -17.56 -0.80 -15.49
N LEU A 116 -16.67 -1.25 -14.60
CA LEU A 116 -15.29 -1.60 -14.96
C LEU A 116 -15.22 -2.77 -15.95
N LEU A 117 -16.03 -3.81 -15.75
CA LEU A 117 -16.12 -4.92 -16.70
C LEU A 117 -16.65 -4.47 -18.07
N LEU A 118 -17.68 -3.63 -18.10
CA LEU A 118 -18.22 -3.07 -19.34
C LEU A 118 -17.16 -2.28 -20.10
N VAL A 119 -16.42 -1.38 -19.43
CA VAL A 119 -15.32 -0.63 -20.05
C VAL A 119 -14.23 -1.58 -20.55
N SER A 120 -13.87 -2.60 -19.78
CA SER A 120 -12.85 -3.58 -20.16
C SER A 120 -13.24 -4.36 -21.42
N VAL A 121 -14.49 -4.83 -21.50
CA VAL A 121 -15.01 -5.54 -22.67
C VAL A 121 -15.12 -4.60 -23.87
N SER A 122 -15.58 -3.37 -23.68
CA SER A 122 -15.66 -2.36 -24.75
C SER A 122 -14.28 -2.08 -25.35
N LEU A 123 -13.25 -1.90 -24.51
CA LEU A 123 -11.89 -1.70 -24.99
C LEU A 123 -11.34 -2.93 -25.71
N LEU A 124 -11.63 -4.13 -25.23
CA LEU A 124 -11.20 -5.37 -25.89
C LEU A 124 -11.86 -5.52 -27.26
N TRP A 125 -13.15 -5.19 -27.38
CA TRP A 125 -13.87 -5.19 -28.64
C TRP A 125 -13.27 -4.20 -29.64
N ASP A 126 -13.03 -2.96 -29.21
CA ASP A 126 -12.43 -1.92 -30.04
C ASP A 126 -11.03 -2.32 -30.54
N VAL A 127 -10.26 -3.03 -29.72
CA VAL A 127 -8.94 -3.57 -30.11
C VAL A 127 -9.04 -4.72 -31.11
N VAL A 128 -10.04 -5.61 -30.97
CA VAL A 128 -10.21 -6.77 -31.86
C VAL A 128 -10.80 -6.38 -33.22
N HIS A 129 -11.62 -5.33 -33.25
CA HIS A 129 -12.27 -4.83 -34.46
C HIS A 129 -11.54 -3.66 -35.14
N PHE A 130 -10.32 -3.34 -34.70
CA PHE A 130 -9.39 -2.42 -35.36
C PHE A 130 -8.63 -3.11 -36.49
#